data_AF-A0A958LG13-F1
#
_entry.id   AF-A0A958LG13-F1
#
_cell.length_a   1.000
_cell.length_b   1.000
_cell.length_c   1.000
_cell.angle_alpha   90.00
_cell.angle_beta   90.00
_cell.angle_gamma   90.00
#
_symmetry.space_group_name_H-M   'P 1'
#
loop_
_entity.id
_entity.type
_entity.pdbx_description
1 polymer ?
#
loop_
_entity_poly.entity_id
_entity_poly.type
_entity_poly.pdbx_seq_one_letter_code
_entity_poly.pdbx_strand_id
1 'polypeptide(L)'
;MKKLLLAIMLTVGVQAHANISDAIGVTLFPYAEFQQTIMSEVGTYGLPWKTGESASYSVDMGFIKGTSVMSVREETSVGFWLIQDMDLGFMGKQKAEVLVDKKTGQILELIVNGQKQQPPEPGQSEVEETRQDKVSVPAGSFDCIYARIKDISKNQTSEVWVNPSIVPISGMIKQIAPGPMGKVKMELTSFDKK
;
A
#
# COMPACT_ATOMS: atom_id res chain seq x y z
N MET A 1 44.90 -14.95 40.74
CA MET A 1 43.60 -14.24 40.56
C MET A 1 43.67 -13.57 39.19
N LYS A 2 43.33 -14.11 38.02
CA LYS A 2 42.18 -14.90 37.50
C LYS A 2 40.81 -14.24 37.71
N LYS A 3 40.26 -13.74 36.57
CA LYS A 3 38.87 -13.29 36.26
C LYS A 3 38.57 -11.84 36.68
N LEU A 4 37.95 -10.96 35.91
CA LEU A 4 37.27 -11.05 34.61
C LEU A 4 37.15 -9.61 34.06
N LEU A 5 37.48 -9.44 32.78
CA LEU A 5 37.30 -8.24 31.97
C LEU A 5 35.86 -8.24 31.39
N LEU A 6 35.35 -7.04 31.08
CA LEU A 6 34.38 -6.77 30.01
C LEU A 6 32.92 -7.29 30.17
N ALA A 7 31.99 -6.39 30.52
CA ALA A 7 30.56 -6.52 30.16
C ALA A 7 29.81 -5.18 30.35
N ILE A 8 30.25 -4.13 29.64
CA ILE A 8 29.44 -2.92 29.42
C ILE A 8 29.51 -2.64 27.93
N MET A 9 28.70 -3.32 27.11
CA MET A 9 28.27 -2.89 25.77
C MET A 9 27.17 -3.85 25.25
N LEU A 10 26.23 -3.29 24.48
CA LEU A 10 25.26 -3.97 23.60
C LEU A 10 24.02 -4.65 24.20
N THR A 11 23.10 -3.84 24.71
CA THR A 11 21.65 -4.15 24.63
C THR A 11 20.82 -2.96 24.10
N VAL A 12 21.44 -2.09 23.29
CA VAL A 12 20.72 -1.11 22.45
C VAL A 12 20.82 -1.58 21.01
N GLY A 13 19.92 -2.48 20.64
CA GLY A 13 19.84 -2.99 19.28
C GLY A 13 18.88 -4.15 19.28
N VAL A 14 17.62 -3.88 18.88
CA VAL A 14 16.66 -4.80 18.24
C VAL A 14 15.20 -4.30 18.36
N GLN A 15 14.87 -3.29 19.18
CA GLN A 15 13.44 -2.94 19.38
C GLN A 15 12.87 -1.74 18.60
N ALA A 16 13.56 -1.19 17.61
CA ALA A 16 13.01 -0.09 16.79
C ALA A 16 12.34 -0.52 15.46
N HIS A 17 12.33 -1.82 15.13
CA HIS A 17 11.78 -2.32 13.84
C HIS A 17 10.29 -2.72 13.90
N ALA A 18 9.65 -2.68 15.07
CA ALA A 18 8.34 -3.30 15.28
C ALA A 18 7.10 -2.48 14.85
N ASN A 19 7.25 -1.21 14.41
CA ASN A 19 6.07 -0.36 14.12
C ASN A 19 6.01 0.22 12.69
N ILE A 20 6.99 -0.08 11.83
CA ILE A 20 7.03 0.45 10.46
C ILE A 20 6.37 -0.52 9.47
N SER A 21 6.41 -1.83 9.76
CA SER A 21 5.63 -2.85 9.03
C SER A 21 4.15 -2.51 9.00
N ASP A 22 3.62 -1.98 10.10
CA ASP A 22 2.21 -1.60 10.23
C ASP A 22 1.89 -0.36 9.38
N ALA A 23 2.82 0.59 9.27
CA ALA A 23 2.64 1.79 8.43
C ALA A 23 2.65 1.46 6.93
N ILE A 24 3.53 0.55 6.49
CA ILE A 24 3.52 0.03 5.12
C ILE A 24 2.24 -0.78 4.90
N GLY A 25 1.82 -1.53 5.92
CA GLY A 25 0.61 -2.32 5.86
C GLY A 25 -0.67 -1.51 5.66
N VAL A 26 -0.77 -0.35 6.29
CA VAL A 26 -1.88 0.59 6.13
C VAL A 26 -2.04 1.08 4.68
N THR A 27 -0.96 1.15 3.89
CA THR A 27 -1.02 1.69 2.52
C THR A 27 -1.36 0.65 1.45
N LEU A 28 -1.14 -0.64 1.70
CA LEU A 28 -1.36 -1.71 0.71
C LEU A 28 -2.61 -2.56 0.97
N PHE A 29 -2.97 -2.79 2.24
CA PHE A 29 -3.83 -3.93 2.59
C PHE A 29 -5.31 -3.66 2.87
N PRO A 30 -5.76 -2.50 3.40
CA PRO A 30 -7.19 -2.21 3.52
C PRO A 30 -7.91 -2.20 2.17
N TYR A 31 -7.13 -2.08 1.09
CA TYR A 31 -7.60 -2.01 -0.27
C TYR A 31 -7.73 -3.39 -0.95
N ALA A 32 -7.17 -4.48 -0.40
CA ALA A 32 -7.22 -5.79 -1.07
C ALA A 32 -8.65 -6.34 -1.19
N GLU A 33 -9.47 -6.20 -0.15
CA GLU A 33 -10.88 -6.59 -0.17
C GLU A 33 -11.71 -5.70 -1.10
N PHE A 34 -11.46 -4.39 -1.07
CA PHE A 34 -12.15 -3.46 -1.96
C PHE A 34 -11.71 -3.62 -3.43
N GLN A 35 -10.46 -4.02 -3.69
CA GLN A 35 -10.02 -4.42 -5.03
C GLN A 35 -10.83 -5.59 -5.53
N GLN A 36 -11.11 -6.60 -4.72
CA GLN A 36 -11.94 -7.72 -5.17
C GLN A 36 -13.33 -7.24 -5.58
N THR A 37 -13.95 -6.35 -4.80
CA THR A 37 -15.24 -5.75 -5.15
C THR A 37 -15.15 -4.97 -6.46
N ILE A 38 -14.17 -4.07 -6.63
CA ILE A 38 -14.05 -3.29 -7.87
C ILE A 38 -13.60 -4.13 -9.07
N MET A 39 -12.74 -5.12 -8.88
CA MET A 39 -12.35 -6.04 -9.94
C MET A 39 -13.53 -6.91 -10.39
N SER A 40 -14.45 -7.25 -9.47
CA SER A 40 -15.69 -7.94 -9.84
C SER A 40 -16.56 -7.09 -10.78
N GLU A 41 -16.47 -5.75 -10.71
CA GLU A 41 -17.16 -4.83 -11.62
C GLU A 41 -16.37 -4.53 -12.91
N VAL A 42 -15.03 -4.52 -12.85
CA VAL A 42 -14.16 -4.23 -14.01
C VAL A 42 -14.02 -5.43 -14.96
N GLY A 43 -14.47 -6.62 -14.54
CA GLY A 43 -14.79 -7.74 -15.44
C GLY A 43 -13.93 -8.99 -15.24
N THR A 44 -14.43 -10.11 -15.78
CA THR A 44 -13.94 -11.50 -15.63
C THR A 44 -12.53 -11.79 -16.16
N TYR A 45 -11.78 -10.78 -16.60
CA TYR A 45 -10.56 -10.94 -17.40
C TYR A 45 -9.25 -10.89 -16.59
N GLY A 46 -9.32 -10.88 -15.26
CA GLY A 46 -8.16 -10.81 -14.37
C GLY A 46 -7.50 -9.43 -14.36
N LEU A 47 -6.33 -9.34 -13.71
CA LEU A 47 -5.59 -8.09 -13.59
C LEU A 47 -4.94 -7.69 -14.94
N PRO A 48 -5.29 -6.55 -15.55
CA PRO A 48 -4.80 -6.15 -16.87
C PRO A 48 -3.42 -5.48 -16.83
N TRP A 49 -2.64 -5.72 -15.77
CA TRP A 49 -1.37 -5.04 -15.53
C TRP A 49 -0.29 -5.51 -16.50
N LYS A 50 0.64 -4.61 -16.84
CA LYS A 50 1.80 -4.91 -17.67
C LYS A 50 3.10 -4.57 -16.95
N THR A 51 4.14 -5.34 -17.21
CA THR A 51 5.49 -5.04 -16.69
C THR A 51 5.93 -3.63 -17.11
N GLY A 52 6.44 -2.87 -16.14
CA GLY A 52 6.88 -1.50 -16.32
C GLY A 52 5.80 -0.42 -16.11
N GLU A 53 4.54 -0.80 -15.91
CA GLU A 53 3.53 0.15 -15.44
C GLU A 53 3.88 0.66 -14.04
N SER A 54 3.53 1.93 -13.76
CA SER A 54 3.81 2.54 -12.47
C SER A 54 2.82 3.63 -12.08
N ALA A 55 2.72 3.88 -10.78
CA ALA A 55 1.96 4.99 -10.19
C ALA A 55 2.76 5.59 -9.03
N SER A 56 2.90 6.92 -9.01
CA SER A 56 3.67 7.67 -8.02
C SER A 56 2.76 8.54 -7.18
N TYR A 57 3.01 8.61 -5.88
CA TYR A 57 2.16 9.26 -4.89
C TYR A 57 2.97 10.17 -3.99
N SER A 58 2.39 11.31 -3.60
CA SER A 58 2.82 12.03 -2.41
C SER A 58 2.20 11.37 -1.18
N VAL A 59 2.98 11.24 -0.11
CA VAL A 59 2.54 10.70 1.18
C VAL A 59 2.62 11.80 2.22
N ASP A 60 1.52 12.07 2.91
CA ASP A 60 1.44 13.05 4.00
C ASP A 60 0.90 12.35 5.26
N MET A 61 1.72 12.30 6.30
CA MET A 61 1.37 11.75 7.61
C MET A 61 1.46 12.83 8.69
N GLY A 62 1.05 14.05 8.35
CA GLY A 62 1.13 15.23 9.20
C GLY A 62 2.50 15.90 9.10
N PHE A 63 3.36 15.69 10.10
CA PHE A 63 4.71 16.29 10.11
C PHE A 63 5.71 15.54 9.22
N ILE A 64 5.39 14.29 8.84
CA ILE A 64 6.20 13.49 7.91
C ILE A 64 5.59 13.63 6.51
N LYS A 65 6.42 14.07 5.58
CA LYS A 65 6.10 14.11 4.15
C LYS A 65 7.04 13.20 3.40
N GLY A 66 6.51 12.51 2.41
CA GLY A 66 7.24 11.54 1.64
C GLY A 66 6.66 11.30 0.27
N THR A 67 7.20 10.30 -0.40
CA THR A 67 6.76 9.84 -1.71
C THR A 67 6.66 8.33 -1.72
N SER A 68 5.79 7.78 -2.57
CA SER A 68 5.70 6.35 -2.83
C SER A 68 5.62 6.11 -4.33
N VAL A 69 6.37 5.15 -4.84
CA VAL A 69 6.28 4.70 -6.23
C VAL A 69 5.91 3.22 -6.21
N MET A 70 4.77 2.91 -6.82
CA MET A 70 4.32 1.55 -7.08
C MET A 70 4.62 1.18 -8.53
N SER A 71 5.12 -0.01 -8.80
CA SER A 71 5.43 -0.48 -10.15
C SER A 71 5.23 -1.99 -10.32
N VAL A 72 4.91 -2.42 -11.54
CA VAL A 72 4.90 -3.84 -11.91
C VAL A 72 6.30 -4.24 -12.35
N ARG A 73 7.01 -4.98 -11.50
CA ARG A 73 8.38 -5.44 -11.76
C ARG A 73 8.43 -6.48 -12.87
N GLU A 74 7.59 -7.50 -12.75
CA GLU A 74 7.55 -8.64 -13.68
C GLU A 74 6.21 -9.36 -13.58
N GLU A 75 5.85 -10.03 -14.67
CA GLU A 75 4.78 -11.01 -14.72
C GLU A 75 5.39 -12.42 -14.70
N THR A 76 4.80 -13.30 -13.90
CA THR A 76 5.19 -14.72 -13.81
C THR A 76 4.01 -15.60 -14.25
N SER A 77 4.23 -16.92 -14.29
CA SER A 77 3.14 -17.87 -14.56
C SER A 77 2.03 -17.85 -13.50
N VAL A 78 2.32 -17.36 -12.29
CA VAL A 78 1.38 -17.35 -11.15
C VAL A 78 0.75 -15.98 -10.95
N GLY A 79 1.54 -14.92 -11.08
CA GLY A 79 1.13 -13.59 -10.62
C GLY A 79 2.02 -12.46 -11.08
N PHE A 80 1.71 -11.27 -10.60
CA PHE A 80 2.51 -10.06 -10.82
C PHE A 80 3.33 -9.75 -9.58
N TRP A 81 4.62 -9.51 -9.77
CA TRP A 81 5.45 -8.89 -8.74
C TRP A 81 5.29 -7.39 -8.81
N LEU A 82 4.75 -6.80 -7.75
CA LEU A 82 4.69 -5.38 -7.53
C LEU A 82 5.84 -4.95 -6.63
N ILE A 83 6.47 -3.82 -6.93
CA ILE A 83 7.37 -3.12 -6.01
C ILE A 83 6.69 -1.84 -5.57
N GLN A 84 6.78 -1.55 -4.27
CA GLN A 84 6.49 -0.24 -3.71
C GLN A 84 7.74 0.29 -3.02
N ASP A 85 8.31 1.38 -3.55
CA ASP A 85 9.40 2.12 -2.94
C ASP A 85 8.81 3.36 -2.25
N MET A 86 9.09 3.52 -0.95
CA MET A 86 8.67 4.69 -0.17
C MET A 86 9.89 5.45 0.32
N ASP A 87 9.84 6.78 0.21
CA ASP A 87 10.81 7.69 0.83
C ASP A 87 10.03 8.57 1.80
N LEU A 88 10.26 8.40 3.11
CA LEU A 88 9.56 9.12 4.18
C LEU A 88 10.43 10.24 4.75
N GLY A 89 11.38 10.76 3.95
CA GLY A 89 12.28 11.83 4.35
C GLY A 89 13.18 11.40 5.51
N PHE A 90 13.10 12.08 6.64
CA PHE A 90 13.93 11.80 7.81
C PHE A 90 13.66 10.42 8.45
N MET A 91 12.50 9.80 8.17
CA MET A 91 12.21 8.42 8.60
C MET A 91 12.86 7.36 7.71
N GLY A 92 13.54 7.78 6.64
CA GLY A 92 14.27 6.91 5.73
C GLY A 92 13.41 6.28 4.65
N LYS A 93 14.04 5.35 3.92
CA LYS A 93 13.43 4.65 2.78
C LYS A 93 12.95 3.28 3.20
N GLN A 94 11.84 2.85 2.60
CA GLN A 94 11.25 1.53 2.77
C GLN A 94 10.97 0.93 1.41
N LYS A 95 11.11 -0.39 1.29
CA LYS A 95 10.76 -1.12 0.08
C LYS A 95 9.87 -2.30 0.42
N ALA A 96 8.74 -2.42 -0.28
CA ALA A 96 7.89 -3.59 -0.25
C ALA A 96 7.86 -4.25 -1.62
N GLU A 97 7.82 -5.57 -1.64
CA GLU A 97 7.64 -6.39 -2.83
C GLU A 97 6.49 -7.36 -2.57
N VAL A 98 5.54 -7.40 -3.49
CA VAL A 98 4.30 -8.16 -3.32
C VAL A 98 4.08 -9.03 -4.54
N LEU A 99 3.90 -10.33 -4.35
CA LEU A 99 3.43 -11.22 -5.40
C LEU A 99 1.91 -11.31 -5.31
N VAL A 100 1.22 -10.88 -6.36
CA VAL A 100 -0.24 -10.90 -6.44
C VAL A 100 -0.69 -11.95 -7.45
N ASP A 101 -1.59 -12.84 -7.05
CA ASP A 101 -2.19 -13.85 -7.92
C ASP A 101 -2.93 -13.18 -9.09
N LYS A 102 -2.60 -13.60 -10.31
CA LYS A 102 -3.11 -12.97 -11.54
C LYS A 102 -4.63 -13.08 -11.70
N LYS A 103 -5.23 -14.14 -11.15
CA LYS A 103 -6.65 -14.46 -11.30
C LYS A 103 -7.50 -13.87 -10.19
N THR A 104 -7.03 -13.98 -8.94
CA THR A 104 -7.81 -13.65 -7.75
C THR A 104 -7.45 -12.29 -7.14
N GLY A 105 -6.30 -11.73 -7.50
CA GLY A 105 -5.77 -10.54 -6.82
C GLY A 105 -5.27 -10.82 -5.40
N GLN A 106 -5.22 -12.08 -4.96
CA GLN A 106 -4.74 -12.45 -3.63
C GLN A 106 -3.23 -12.21 -3.51
N ILE A 107 -2.79 -11.74 -2.34
CA ILE A 107 -1.38 -11.59 -2.03
C ILE A 107 -0.81 -12.96 -1.65
N LEU A 108 0.12 -13.45 -2.45
CA LEU A 108 0.78 -14.75 -2.27
C LEU A 108 2.08 -14.62 -1.48
N GLU A 109 2.80 -13.53 -1.68
CA GLU A 109 4.06 -13.26 -0.98
C GLU A 109 4.22 -11.76 -0.69
N LEU A 110 4.77 -11.45 0.48
CA LEU A 110 5.09 -10.11 0.92
C LEU A 110 6.53 -10.09 1.43
N ILE A 111 7.35 -9.21 0.87
CA ILE A 111 8.73 -8.98 1.29
C ILE A 111 8.86 -7.51 1.64
N VAL A 112 9.29 -7.19 2.85
CA VAL A 112 9.53 -5.82 3.31
C VAL A 112 10.99 -5.69 3.68
N ASN A 113 11.70 -4.77 3.03
CA ASN A 113 13.14 -4.54 3.21
C ASN A 113 13.98 -5.83 3.13
N GLY A 114 13.64 -6.71 2.18
CA GLY A 114 14.31 -7.99 1.97
C GLY A 114 13.93 -9.10 2.96
N GLN A 115 13.03 -8.84 3.91
CA GLN A 115 12.54 -9.84 4.85
C GLN A 115 11.14 -10.29 4.45
N LYS A 116 10.94 -11.60 4.32
CA LYS A 116 9.60 -12.16 4.12
C LYS A 116 8.73 -11.83 5.33
N GLN A 117 7.53 -11.36 5.07
CA GLN A 117 6.50 -11.07 6.05
C GLN A 117 5.29 -11.95 5.77
N GLN A 118 4.52 -12.27 6.80
CA GLN A 118 3.21 -12.86 6.60
C GLN A 118 2.30 -11.78 6.00
N PRO A 119 1.63 -12.02 4.85
CA PRO A 119 0.58 -11.12 4.39
C PRO A 119 -0.45 -10.94 5.51
N PRO A 120 -0.95 -9.72 5.73
CA PRO A 120 -1.98 -9.53 6.75
C PRO A 120 -3.18 -10.40 6.41
N GLU A 121 -3.80 -10.96 7.46
CA GLU A 121 -5.07 -11.63 7.30
C GLU A 121 -6.09 -10.63 6.75
N PRO A 122 -6.97 -11.04 5.82
CA PRO A 122 -8.10 -10.23 5.40
C PRO A 122 -8.82 -9.72 6.65
N GLY A 123 -9.00 -8.41 6.72
CA GLY A 123 -9.73 -7.78 7.80
C GLY A 123 -11.21 -8.12 7.69
N GLN A 124 -11.95 -7.81 8.75
CA GLN A 124 -13.39 -7.63 8.59
C GLN A 124 -13.60 -6.18 8.17
N SER A 125 -13.60 -5.92 6.86
CA SER A 125 -13.92 -4.59 6.34
C SER A 125 -15.37 -4.55 5.85
N GLU A 126 -16.02 -3.42 6.06
CA GLU A 126 -17.34 -3.12 5.54
C GLU A 126 -17.27 -1.86 4.66
N VAL A 127 -17.87 -1.93 3.48
CA VAL A 127 -18.03 -0.75 2.62
C VAL A 127 -19.26 0.02 3.09
N GLU A 128 -19.06 1.16 3.73
CA GLU A 128 -20.14 1.99 4.27
C GLU A 128 -20.79 2.88 3.21
N GLU A 129 -20.02 3.32 2.22
CA GLU A 129 -20.50 4.18 1.14
C GLU A 129 -19.69 3.96 -0.13
N THR A 130 -20.37 3.91 -1.26
CA THR A 130 -19.77 3.98 -2.60
C THR A 130 -20.56 4.97 -3.45
N ARG A 131 -19.88 5.85 -4.17
CA ARG A 131 -20.52 6.77 -5.13
C ARG A 131 -19.58 7.19 -6.24
N GLN A 132 -20.14 7.66 -7.35
CA GLN A 132 -19.38 8.42 -8.34
C GLN A 132 -18.95 9.76 -7.74
N ASP A 133 -17.72 10.17 -7.99
CA ASP A 133 -17.14 11.40 -7.47
C ASP A 133 -16.14 11.99 -8.46
N LYS A 134 -15.71 13.23 -8.21
CA LYS A 134 -14.64 13.90 -8.96
C LYS A 134 -13.59 14.42 -7.99
N VAL A 135 -12.35 13.98 -8.17
CA VAL A 135 -11.23 14.37 -7.30
C VAL A 135 -10.13 15.07 -8.10
N SER A 136 -9.48 16.06 -7.48
CA SER A 136 -8.30 16.73 -8.04
C SER A 136 -7.09 16.47 -7.15
N VAL A 137 -6.00 16.03 -7.77
CA VAL A 137 -4.71 15.68 -7.17
C VAL A 137 -3.59 16.28 -8.04
N PRO A 138 -2.31 16.23 -7.63
CA PRO A 138 -1.22 16.79 -8.44
C PRO A 138 -1.13 16.20 -9.87
N ALA A 139 -1.52 14.94 -10.08
CA ALA A 139 -1.56 14.32 -11.41
C ALA A 139 -2.70 14.82 -12.33
N GLY A 140 -3.67 15.58 -11.81
CA GLY A 140 -4.83 16.09 -12.56
C GLY A 140 -6.16 15.91 -11.85
N SER A 141 -7.25 16.09 -12.60
CA SER A 141 -8.63 15.87 -12.12
C SER A 141 -9.23 14.64 -12.79
N PHE A 142 -9.92 13.81 -12.01
CA PHE A 142 -10.43 12.52 -12.46
C PHE A 142 -11.89 12.33 -12.04
N ASP A 143 -12.72 11.83 -12.96
CA ASP A 143 -13.97 11.18 -12.60
C ASP A 143 -13.64 9.78 -12.06
N CYS A 144 -14.21 9.42 -10.91
CA CYS A 144 -13.77 8.28 -10.14
C CYS A 144 -14.89 7.68 -9.29
N ILE A 145 -14.59 6.54 -8.67
CA ILE A 145 -15.44 5.95 -7.63
C ILE A 145 -14.81 6.32 -6.28
N TYR A 146 -15.59 6.95 -5.42
CA TYR A 146 -15.28 7.11 -4.01
C TYR A 146 -15.82 5.91 -3.24
N ALA A 147 -15.04 5.41 -2.29
CA ALA A 147 -15.51 4.47 -1.29
C ALA A 147 -15.02 4.83 0.11
N ARG A 148 -15.90 4.60 1.08
CA ARG A 148 -15.60 4.66 2.52
C ARG A 148 -15.65 3.25 3.08
N ILE A 149 -14.54 2.82 3.68
CA ILE A 149 -14.32 1.46 4.14
C ILE A 149 -14.05 1.50 5.63
N LYS A 150 -14.80 0.73 6.41
CA LYS A 150 -14.62 0.59 7.85
C LYS A 150 -13.98 -0.75 8.19
N ASP A 151 -12.84 -0.72 8.86
CA ASP A 151 -12.28 -1.87 9.54
C ASP A 151 -13.09 -2.09 10.84
N ILE A 152 -13.86 -3.18 10.87
CA ILE A 152 -14.73 -3.56 12.00
C ILE A 152 -13.88 -3.89 13.23
N SER A 153 -12.72 -4.52 13.02
CA SER A 153 -11.84 -4.97 14.12
C SER A 153 -11.21 -3.81 14.88
N LYS A 154 -10.88 -2.73 14.18
CA LYS A 154 -10.23 -1.54 14.74
C LYS A 154 -11.18 -0.36 14.93
N ASN A 155 -12.43 -0.48 14.45
CA ASN A 155 -13.41 0.61 14.37
C ASN A 155 -12.81 1.88 13.73
N GLN A 156 -12.12 1.67 12.61
CA GLN A 156 -11.34 2.69 11.90
C GLN A 156 -11.83 2.82 10.47
N THR A 157 -11.94 4.06 9.99
CA THR A 157 -12.48 4.34 8.64
C THR A 157 -11.39 4.86 7.73
N SER A 158 -11.34 4.30 6.52
CA SER A 158 -10.51 4.76 5.41
C SER A 158 -11.39 5.24 4.26
N GLU A 159 -10.85 6.16 3.47
CA GLU A 159 -11.49 6.72 2.28
C GLU A 159 -10.57 6.52 1.08
N VAL A 160 -11.12 6.11 -0.06
CA VAL A 160 -10.34 5.88 -1.28
C VAL A 160 -11.10 6.37 -2.50
N TRP A 161 -10.37 6.97 -3.44
CA TRP A 161 -10.85 7.41 -4.74
C TRP A 161 -10.09 6.66 -5.82
N VAL A 162 -10.81 6.03 -6.74
CA VAL A 162 -10.20 5.11 -7.70
C VAL A 162 -10.78 5.21 -9.09
N ASN A 163 -9.93 5.00 -10.09
CA ASN A 163 -10.31 4.80 -11.48
C ASN A 163 -9.34 3.80 -12.13
N PRO A 164 -9.64 2.49 -12.07
CA PRO A 164 -8.77 1.44 -12.64
C PRO A 164 -8.69 1.48 -14.18
N SER A 165 -9.64 2.13 -14.84
CA SER A 165 -9.61 2.31 -16.30
C SER A 165 -8.52 3.29 -16.74
N ILE A 166 -8.12 4.23 -15.88
CA ILE A 166 -7.12 5.27 -16.20
C ILE A 166 -5.80 5.02 -15.47
N VAL A 167 -5.84 4.83 -14.15
CA VAL A 167 -4.63 4.71 -13.33
C VAL A 167 -4.22 3.23 -13.26
N PRO A 168 -2.97 2.87 -13.62
CA PRO A 168 -2.49 1.50 -13.52
C PRO A 168 -2.29 1.12 -12.05
N ILE A 169 -2.19 -0.18 -11.77
CA ILE A 169 -1.94 -0.73 -10.43
C ILE A 169 -2.94 -0.19 -9.40
N SER A 170 -3.93 -1.00 -9.03
CA SER A 170 -4.99 -0.64 -8.05
C SER A 170 -6.01 0.40 -8.54
N GLY A 171 -5.66 1.30 -9.46
CA GLY A 171 -6.53 2.39 -9.89
C GLY A 171 -6.59 3.56 -8.92
N MET A 172 -5.78 3.57 -7.85
CA MET A 172 -5.87 4.55 -6.78
C MET A 172 -5.45 5.95 -7.23
N ILE A 173 -6.32 6.93 -6.99
CA ILE A 173 -6.07 8.35 -7.24
C ILE A 173 -5.74 9.07 -5.93
N LYS A 174 -6.48 8.73 -4.87
CA LYS A 174 -6.31 9.30 -3.54
C LYS A 174 -6.73 8.31 -2.47
N GLN A 175 -6.06 8.36 -1.32
CA GLN A 175 -6.45 7.62 -0.12
C GLN A 175 -6.27 8.48 1.12
N ILE A 176 -7.17 8.32 2.09
CA ILE A 176 -7.03 8.83 3.45
C ILE A 176 -7.30 7.65 4.39
N ALA A 177 -6.30 7.27 5.18
CA ALA A 177 -6.41 6.14 6.11
C ALA A 177 -5.85 6.52 7.49
N PRO A 178 -6.30 5.87 8.57
CA PRO A 178 -5.68 6.03 9.88
C PRO A 178 -4.31 5.35 9.90
N GLY A 179 -3.31 6.03 10.45
CA GLY A 179 -1.97 5.51 10.68
C GLY A 179 -1.48 5.77 12.10
N PRO A 180 -0.31 5.22 12.48
CA PRO A 180 0.21 5.30 13.84
C PRO A 180 0.49 6.74 14.31
N MET A 181 0.75 7.66 13.38
CA MET A 181 1.06 9.07 13.67
C MET A 181 -0.08 10.02 13.27
N GLY A 182 -1.30 9.49 13.08
CA GLY A 182 -2.45 10.25 12.59
C GLY A 182 -2.88 9.79 11.20
N LYS A 183 -3.67 10.62 10.50
CA LYS A 183 -4.15 10.27 9.16
C LYS A 183 -3.00 10.27 8.16
N VAL A 184 -2.92 9.21 7.36
CA VAL A 184 -2.07 9.09 6.18
C VAL A 184 -2.90 9.50 4.97
N LYS A 185 -2.45 10.52 4.26
CA LYS A 185 -3.03 10.96 2.99
C LYS A 185 -2.06 10.61 1.86
N MET A 186 -2.56 9.89 0.87
CA MET A 186 -1.84 9.60 -0.37
C MET A 186 -2.56 10.24 -1.54
N GLU A 187 -1.81 10.92 -2.42
CA GLU A 187 -2.35 11.56 -3.62
C GLU A 187 -1.48 11.24 -4.83
N LEU A 188 -2.12 10.86 -5.93
CA LEU A 188 -1.44 10.54 -7.18
C LEU A 188 -0.75 11.78 -7.75
N THR A 189 0.53 11.62 -8.07
CA THR A 189 1.40 12.67 -8.61
C THR A 189 1.76 12.42 -10.08
N SER A 190 1.92 11.17 -10.48
CA SER A 190 2.11 10.76 -11.88
C SER A 190 1.85 9.26 -12.04
N PHE A 191 1.64 8.79 -13.27
CA PHE A 191 1.54 7.37 -13.59
C PHE A 191 1.99 7.09 -15.04
N ASP A 192 2.41 5.86 -15.31
CA ASP A 192 2.72 5.34 -16.65
C ASP A 192 1.94 4.05 -16.90
N LYS A 193 1.06 4.08 -17.91
CA LYS A 193 0.19 2.96 -18.32
C LYS A 193 0.58 2.52 -19.73
N LYS A 194 0.78 1.22 -19.92
CA LYS A 194 1.36 0.63 -21.15
C LYS A 194 0.32 -0.05 -22.04
#